data_AF-A0A1F6A1G7-F1
#
_entry.id   AF-A0A1F6A1G7-F1
#
_cell.length_a   1.000
_cell.length_b   1.000
_cell.length_c   1.000
_cell.angle_alpha   90.00
_cell.angle_beta   90.00
_cell.angle_gamma   90.00
#
_symmetry.space_group_name_H-M   'P 1'
#
loop_
_entity.id
_entity.type
_entity.pdbx_description
1 polymer ?
#
loop_
_entity_poly.entity_id
_entity_poly.type
_entity_poly.pdbx_seq_one_letter_code
_entity_poly.pdbx_strand_id
1 'polypeptide(L)'
;MADPLPNYLRQLIKHLDENQLHALNQLIVERLKLLHKMHTLYAMKDFNFFDRVSFTHNGQKLEGTITRLNQSTITVRLDNGEFWKVSPGALTKMSQDNPLKEVLPPGVWEKIKKKR
;
A
#
# COMPACT_ATOMS: atom_id res chain seq x y z
N MET A 1 -4.02 24.48 -11.53
CA MET A 1 -3.18 23.65 -10.64
C MET A 1 -1.94 24.47 -10.28
N ALA A 2 -1.58 24.57 -9.00
CA ALA A 2 -0.37 25.28 -8.59
C ALA A 2 0.87 24.56 -9.13
N ASP A 3 1.90 25.31 -9.52
CA ASP A 3 3.19 24.74 -9.89
C ASP A 3 3.78 23.99 -8.68
N PRO A 4 3.98 22.66 -8.76
CA PRO A 4 4.47 21.88 -7.63
C PRO A 4 5.98 22.06 -7.40
N LEU A 5 6.71 22.70 -8.32
CA LEU A 5 8.16 22.84 -8.23
C LEU A 5 8.57 24.28 -7.88
N PRO A 6 9.30 24.48 -6.77
CA PRO A 6 9.91 25.78 -6.46
C PRO A 6 10.80 26.32 -7.60
N ASN A 7 10.77 27.64 -7.82
CA ASN A 7 11.51 28.29 -8.91
C ASN A 7 13.02 28.05 -8.86
N TYR A 8 13.62 27.96 -7.67
CA TYR A 8 15.05 27.72 -7.53
C TYR A 8 15.49 26.36 -8.09
N LEU A 9 14.65 25.32 -8.00
CA LEU A 9 14.94 24.01 -8.58
C LEU A 9 14.92 24.07 -10.12
N ARG A 10 14.01 24.86 -10.68
CA ARG A 10 13.93 25.08 -12.14
C ARG A 10 15.19 25.75 -12.66
N GLN A 11 15.69 26.75 -11.92
CA GLN A 11 16.93 27.43 -12.27
C GLN A 11 18.13 26.49 -12.14
N LEU A 12 18.22 25.73 -11.06
CA LEU A 12 19.29 24.75 -10.85
C LEU A 12 19.39 23.72 -11.99
N ILE A 13 18.26 23.11 -12.37
CA ILE A 13 18.22 22.08 -13.42
C ILE A 13 18.76 22.60 -14.76
N LYS A 14 18.53 23.87 -15.10
CA LYS A 14 19.03 24.49 -16.34
C LYS A 14 20.56 24.60 -16.42
N HIS A 15 21.24 24.52 -15.28
CA HIS A 15 22.70 24.63 -15.20
C HIS A 15 23.39 23.28 -15.10
N LEU A 16 22.64 22.17 -15.14
CA LEU A 16 23.22 20.82 -15.08
C LEU A 16 23.54 20.30 -16.49
N ASP A 17 24.68 19.63 -16.61
CA ASP A 17 25.01 18.86 -17.81
C ASP A 17 24.28 17.49 -17.83
N GLU A 18 24.41 16.74 -18.92
CA GLU A 18 23.72 15.46 -19.12
C GLU A 18 24.07 14.41 -18.05
N ASN A 19 25.35 14.31 -17.67
CA ASN A 19 25.79 13.35 -16.65
C ASN A 19 25.21 13.71 -15.28
N GLN A 20 25.21 15.00 -14.95
CA GLN A 20 24.63 15.51 -13.71
C GLN A 20 23.10 15.31 -13.67
N LEU A 21 22.41 15.48 -14.80
CA LEU A 21 20.98 15.21 -14.91
C LEU A 21 20.67 13.72 -14.70
N HIS A 22 21.48 12.82 -15.27
CA HIS A 22 21.33 11.39 -15.02
C HIS A 22 21.53 11.02 -13.55
N ALA A 23 22.57 11.56 -12.91
CA ALA A 23 22.81 11.36 -11.48
C ALA A 23 21.66 11.89 -10.61
N LEU A 24 21.14 13.09 -10.93
CA LEU A 24 19.97 13.65 -10.25
C LEU A 24 18.74 12.76 -10.42
N ASN A 25 18.47 12.27 -11.63
CA ASN A 25 17.35 11.39 -11.89
C ASN A 25 17.44 10.08 -11.08
N GLN A 26 18.63 9.48 -10.97
CA GLN A 26 18.83 8.30 -10.13
C GLN A 26 18.45 8.56 -8.68
N LEU A 27 18.93 9.67 -8.09
CA LEU A 27 18.58 10.06 -6.72
C LEU A 27 17.08 10.30 -6.53
N ILE A 28 16.42 10.95 -7.51
CA ILE A 28 14.96 11.17 -7.47
C ILE A 28 14.23 9.83 -7.49
N VAL A 29 14.60 8.93 -8.39
CA VAL A 29 13.99 7.58 -8.49
C VAL A 29 14.17 6.81 -7.19
N GLU A 30 15.36 6.85 -6.58
CA GLU A 30 15.62 6.22 -5.29
C GLU A 30 14.76 6.81 -4.17
N ARG A 31 14.65 8.14 -4.10
CA ARG A 31 13.80 8.82 -3.13
C ARG A 31 12.33 8.42 -3.29
N LEU A 32 11.83 8.38 -4.52
CA LEU A 32 10.46 7.96 -4.83
C LEU A 32 10.22 6.50 -4.44
N LYS A 33 11.16 5.59 -4.71
CA LYS A 33 11.08 4.19 -4.26
C LYS A 33 10.99 4.10 -2.74
N LEU A 34 11.77 4.89 -2.00
CA LEU A 34 11.70 4.91 -0.54
C LEU A 34 10.35 5.43 -0.03
N LEU A 35 9.84 6.52 -0.60
CA LEU A 35 8.52 7.04 -0.26
C LEU A 35 7.41 6.03 -0.55
N HIS A 36 7.47 5.36 -1.70
CA HIS A 36 6.51 4.31 -2.03
C HIS A 36 6.53 3.16 -1.02
N LYS A 37 7.73 2.70 -0.60
CA LYS A 37 7.87 1.71 0.46
C LYS A 37 7.24 2.19 1.76
N MET A 38 7.49 3.44 2.17
CA MET A 38 6.88 4.02 3.36
C MET A 38 5.35 4.04 3.26
N HIS A 39 4.79 4.51 2.16
CA HIS A 39 3.34 4.54 1.94
C HIS A 39 2.74 3.13 1.98
N THR A 40 3.44 2.15 1.41
CA THR A 40 3.04 0.74 1.43
C THR A 40 3.03 0.20 2.86
N LEU A 41 4.09 0.45 3.63
CA LEU A 41 4.17 0.07 5.04
C LEU A 41 3.05 0.70 5.88
N TYR A 42 2.71 1.97 5.61
CA TYR A 42 1.59 2.63 6.29
C TYR A 42 0.25 2.00 5.92
N ALA A 43 -0.03 1.83 4.63
CA ALA A 43 -1.27 1.20 4.16
C ALA A 43 -1.43 -0.23 4.68
N MET A 44 -0.33 -0.98 4.87
CA MET A 44 -0.37 -2.30 5.48
C MET A 44 -0.88 -2.32 6.93
N LYS A 45 -0.70 -1.23 7.69
CA LYS A 45 -1.11 -1.17 9.11
C LYS A 45 -2.62 -1.30 9.29
N ASP A 46 -3.39 -0.96 8.27
CA ASP A 46 -4.86 -0.97 8.33
C ASP A 46 -5.44 -2.39 8.16
N PHE A 47 -4.61 -3.36 7.74
CA PHE A 47 -5.02 -4.71 7.36
C PHE A 47 -4.49 -5.78 8.32
N ASN A 48 -5.34 -6.78 8.57
CA ASN A 48 -5.03 -7.97 9.36
C ASN A 48 -5.34 -9.24 8.54
N PHE A 49 -4.79 -10.37 8.98
CA PHE A 49 -5.21 -11.66 8.44
C PHE A 49 -6.70 -11.84 8.62
N PHE A 50 -7.36 -12.41 7.61
CA PHE A 50 -8.80 -12.62 7.54
C PHE A 50 -9.67 -11.36 7.48
N ASP A 51 -9.08 -10.16 7.38
CA ASP A 51 -9.89 -8.98 7.06
C ASP A 51 -10.55 -9.17 5.69
N ARG A 52 -11.82 -8.76 5.61
CA ARG A 52 -12.57 -8.67 4.36
C ARG A 52 -12.17 -7.41 3.61
N VAL A 53 -11.84 -7.55 2.34
CA VAL A 53 -11.33 -6.45 1.50
C VAL A 53 -11.93 -6.49 0.10
N SER A 54 -11.88 -5.35 -0.57
CA SER A 54 -12.21 -5.23 -1.99
C SER A 54 -11.14 -4.44 -2.73
N PHE A 55 -11.01 -4.68 -4.03
CA PHE A 55 -10.16 -3.91 -4.94
C PHE A 55 -10.78 -3.88 -6.34
N THR A 56 -10.32 -2.99 -7.20
CA THR A 56 -10.80 -2.90 -8.59
C THR A 56 -9.75 -3.44 -9.55
N HIS A 57 -10.18 -4.32 -10.46
CA HIS A 57 -9.36 -4.80 -11.57
C HIS A 57 -10.17 -4.73 -12.86
N ASN A 58 -9.63 -4.09 -13.90
CA ASN A 58 -10.30 -3.89 -15.19
C ASN A 58 -11.73 -3.32 -15.07
N GLY A 59 -11.94 -2.36 -14.14
CA GLY A 59 -13.24 -1.75 -13.88
C GLY A 59 -14.22 -2.60 -13.09
N GLN A 60 -13.87 -3.84 -12.75
CA GLN A 60 -14.68 -4.73 -11.92
C GLN A 60 -14.21 -4.68 -10.47
N LYS A 61 -15.17 -4.54 -9.55
CA LYS A 61 -14.90 -4.65 -8.12
C LYS A 61 -14.83 -6.14 -7.74
N LEU A 62 -13.70 -6.55 -7.20
CA LEU A 62 -13.45 -7.89 -6.70
C LEU A 62 -13.39 -7.85 -5.17
N GLU A 63 -13.96 -8.86 -4.52
CA GLU A 63 -14.05 -8.96 -3.07
C GLU A 63 -13.47 -10.29 -2.59
N GLY A 64 -12.84 -10.26 -1.42
CA GLY A 64 -12.18 -11.43 -0.89
C GLY A 64 -11.66 -11.23 0.52
N THR A 65 -10.93 -12.23 1.00
CA THR A 65 -10.39 -12.29 2.36
C THR A 65 -8.87 -12.34 2.34
N ILE A 66 -8.23 -11.56 3.19
CA ILE A 66 -6.77 -11.56 3.31
C ILE A 66 -6.29 -12.89 3.87
N THR A 67 -5.42 -13.57 3.12
CA THR A 67 -4.78 -14.83 3.54
C THR A 67 -3.29 -14.69 3.82
N ARG A 68 -2.64 -13.62 3.32
CA ARG A 68 -1.22 -13.34 3.58
C ARG A 68 -0.91 -11.85 3.57
N LEU A 69 -0.08 -11.40 4.52
CA LEU A 69 0.52 -10.07 4.54
C LEU A 69 2.03 -10.22 4.24
N ASN A 70 2.50 -9.77 3.08
CA ASN A 70 3.92 -9.70 2.74
C ASN A 70 4.42 -8.25 2.85
N GLN A 71 5.73 -8.03 2.88
CA GLN A 71 6.33 -6.69 3.07
C GLN A 71 5.87 -5.60 2.08
N SER A 72 5.38 -5.96 0.89
CA SER A 72 4.95 -5.03 -0.16
C SER A 72 3.64 -5.39 -0.87
N THR A 73 3.05 -6.55 -0.54
CA THR A 73 1.85 -7.07 -1.20
C THR A 73 0.99 -7.84 -0.22
N ILE A 74 -0.31 -7.87 -0.46
CA ILE A 74 -1.27 -8.64 0.30
C ILE A 74 -1.86 -9.70 -0.61
N THR A 75 -1.92 -10.93 -0.12
CA THR A 75 -2.60 -12.02 -0.82
C THR A 75 -4.05 -12.06 -0.37
N VAL A 76 -4.95 -11.88 -1.32
CA VAL A 76 -6.40 -11.94 -1.15
C VAL A 76 -6.91 -13.21 -1.80
N ARG A 77 -7.68 -14.01 -1.06
CA ARG A 77 -8.47 -15.10 -1.63
C ARG A 77 -9.86 -14.55 -1.96
N LEU A 78 -10.20 -14.48 -3.23
CA LEU A 78 -11.52 -14.10 -3.70
C LEU A 78 -12.56 -15.17 -3.31
N ASP A 79 -13.84 -14.82 -3.37
CA ASP A 79 -14.92 -15.76 -3.01
C ASP A 79 -15.02 -16.95 -3.96
N ASN A 80 -14.61 -16.77 -5.21
CA ASN A 80 -14.50 -17.85 -6.21
C ASN A 80 -13.31 -18.80 -5.94
N GLY A 81 -12.52 -18.54 -4.90
CA GLY A 81 -11.38 -19.37 -4.50
C GLY A 81 -10.04 -18.95 -5.12
N GLU A 82 -10.02 -17.99 -6.05
CA GLU A 82 -8.78 -17.51 -6.67
C GLU A 82 -7.93 -16.67 -5.72
N PHE A 83 -6.60 -16.71 -5.92
CA PHE A 83 -5.66 -15.94 -5.13
C PHE A 83 -5.05 -14.80 -5.94
N TRP A 84 -5.10 -13.60 -5.37
CA TRP A 84 -4.61 -12.39 -5.99
C TRP A 84 -3.55 -11.72 -5.10
N LYS A 85 -2.45 -11.28 -5.71
CA LYS A 85 -1.46 -10.41 -5.06
C LYS A 85 -1.81 -8.97 -5.38
N VAL A 86 -2.15 -8.20 -4.36
CA VAL A 86 -2.63 -6.82 -4.51
C VAL A 86 -1.76 -5.89 -3.67
N SER A 87 -1.49 -4.69 -4.18
CA SER A 87 -0.85 -3.64 -3.38
C SER A 87 -1.79 -3.21 -2.24
N PRO A 88 -1.30 -3.04 -1.00
CA PRO A 88 -2.12 -2.56 0.11
C PRO A 88 -2.88 -1.27 -0.20
N GLY A 89 -2.27 -0.35 -0.95
CA GLY A 89 -2.90 0.92 -1.32
C GLY A 89 -4.05 0.80 -2.34
N ALA A 90 -4.22 -0.37 -2.97
CA ALA A 90 -5.35 -0.66 -3.87
C ALA A 90 -6.49 -1.41 -3.17
N LEU A 91 -6.30 -1.80 -1.91
CA LEU A 91 -7.31 -2.50 -1.12
C LEU A 91 -8.16 -1.50 -0.33
N THR A 92 -9.45 -1.77 -0.26
CA THR A 92 -10.39 -1.10 0.63
C THR A 92 -10.92 -2.10 1.63
N LYS A 93 -10.75 -1.82 2.93
CA LYS A 93 -11.29 -2.65 4.00
C LYS A 93 -12.80 -2.56 4.02
N MET A 94 -13.46 -3.71 4.07
CA MET A 94 -14.92 -3.78 4.15
C MET A 94 -15.37 -3.76 5.62
N SER A 95 -16.57 -3.26 5.87
CA SER A 95 -17.14 -3.17 7.23
C SER A 95 -17.52 -4.53 7.84
N GLN A 96 -17.43 -5.62 7.07
CA GLN A 96 -17.63 -6.97 7.59
C GLN A 96 -16.56 -7.27 8.65
N ASP A 97 -17.00 -7.80 9.80
CA ASP A 97 -16.08 -8.09 10.88
C ASP A 97 -15.13 -9.21 10.48
N ASN A 98 -13.87 -9.04 10.88
CA ASN A 98 -12.87 -10.09 10.74
C ASN A 98 -13.42 -11.34 11.47
N PRO A 99 -13.54 -12.50 10.81
CA PRO A 99 -14.22 -13.66 11.38
C PRO A 99 -13.55 -14.14 12.67
N LEU A 100 -12.27 -13.83 12.86
CA LEU A 100 -11.66 -14.15 14.12
C LEU A 100 -12.21 -13.32 15.31
N LYS A 101 -12.82 -12.14 15.08
CA LYS A 101 -13.51 -11.34 16.12
C LYS A 101 -14.68 -12.07 16.74
N GLU A 102 -15.35 -12.90 15.98
CA GLU A 102 -16.46 -13.71 16.46
C GLU A 102 -15.94 -14.90 17.30
N VAL A 103 -14.77 -15.43 16.96
CA VAL A 103 -14.20 -16.63 17.61
C VAL A 103 -13.38 -16.31 18.86
N LEU A 104 -12.74 -15.13 18.92
CA LEU A 104 -11.90 -14.77 20.07
C LEU A 104 -12.69 -14.12 21.21
N PRO A 105 -12.29 -14.37 22.47
CA PRO A 105 -12.87 -13.67 23.61
C PRO A 105 -12.76 -12.14 23.49
N PRO A 106 -13.72 -11.38 24.06
CA PRO A 106 -13.69 -9.93 24.04
C PRO A 106 -12.35 -9.35 24.54
N GLY A 107 -11.83 -8.35 23.82
CA GLY A 107 -10.57 -7.67 24.18
C GLY A 107 -9.28 -8.41 23.80
N VAL A 108 -9.34 -9.66 23.35
CA VAL A 108 -8.15 -10.38 22.84
C VAL A 108 -7.68 -9.80 21.51
N TRP A 109 -8.62 -9.38 20.64
CA TRP A 109 -8.27 -8.77 19.34
C TRP A 109 -7.44 -7.50 19.44
N GLU A 110 -7.80 -6.62 20.36
CA GLU A 110 -7.09 -5.36 20.54
C GLU A 110 -5.66 -5.58 21.05
N LYS A 111 -5.42 -6.66 21.81
CA LYS A 111 -4.08 -7.08 22.22
C LYS A 111 -3.25 -7.62 21.05
N ILE A 112 -3.88 -8.36 20.12
CA ILE A 112 -3.20 -8.89 18.92
C ILE A 112 -2.82 -7.77 17.95
N LYS A 113 -3.72 -6.79 17.73
CA LYS A 113 -3.44 -5.64 16.86
C LYS A 113 -2.28 -4.77 17.36
N LYS A 114 -2.18 -4.51 18.66
CA LYS A 114 -1.17 -3.61 19.24
C LYS A 114 0.25 -4.16 19.27
N LYS A 115 0.45 -5.46 19.00
CA LYS A 115 1.75 -6.13 19.08
C LYS A 115 2.51 -6.16 17.74
N ARG A 116 2.04 -5.42 16.73
CA ARG A 116 2.59 -5.36 15.37
C ARG A 116 3.06 -3.96 14.99
#